data_AF-A0A4S8KC30-F1
#
_entry.id   AF-A0A4S8KC30-F1
#
_cell.length_a   1.000
_cell.length_b   1.000
_cell.length_c   1.000
_cell.angle_alpha   90.00
_cell.angle_beta   90.00
_cell.angle_gamma   90.00
#
_symmetry.space_group_name_H-M   'P 1'
#
loop_
_entity.id
_entity.type
_entity.pdbx_description
1 polymer ?
#
loop_
_entity_poly.entity_id
_entity_poly.type
_entity_poly.pdbx_seq_one_letter_code
_entity_poly.pdbx_strand_id
1 'polypeptide(L)'
;MDGATPRKRPLPIRIGRRSAASGAAEEETVVGRARAVDEEEEEPLSPAAQLFHQPGFDCCIVAIMGLGKPADVDVIRSGLEATLVRHPRFSSVPVLEESGGAEPRWVRTKVVVENHIVIPDLEDQRRAAASPDQVVEDYVASLTSAPMDRSRPLWDLHVLNFPTSDAAAVAVLRVHHSLGDGTSLMSLLLACTRKASDPHSLPTIPHQSRRPLASRKLHAGGAFTLLLWLWAFLILAWNTLLDVLRFTATSAFSKDTPTPLTGPKGVEYHPKRIVHRTVSLDDIKDVKKAMHCTVNDVLVGVTSAGLSRYLSRRYGQNVDEHGKKTQLPSNIRLQSTLLVNIRPSPGVHALAELMEGRHSGTKWGNYIGYIILPFSIFKYKDPMDYIRKAKEIAGRKKNSLEAIFTYKSGELIVKCLGIKAGAALCHRVLSNTTLSFSNMIGPVEEVAFYDHPIVYLAPSVYGHPQALTVHFQSYMNMMKMVVTVDDKVIPDARQLLDDFAESLKLIKEAIPTKP
;
A
#
# COMPACT_ATOMS: atom_id res chain seq x y z
N MET A 1 40.71 6.28 -26.58
CA MET A 1 40.46 5.65 -25.26
C MET A 1 39.20 6.34 -24.78
N ASP A 2 38.06 5.77 -25.17
CA ASP A 2 36.86 6.55 -25.40
C ASP A 2 35.87 6.31 -24.25
N GLY A 3 35.60 7.37 -23.50
CA GLY A 3 34.60 7.41 -22.45
C GLY A 3 33.20 7.38 -23.06
N ALA A 4 32.43 6.34 -22.72
CA ALA A 4 31.04 6.21 -23.11
C ALA A 4 30.16 7.07 -22.17
N THR A 5 29.75 8.24 -22.63
CA THR A 5 28.66 9.04 -22.05
C THR A 5 27.32 8.29 -22.13
N PRO A 6 26.51 8.24 -21.05
CA PRO A 6 25.18 7.65 -21.10
C PRO A 6 24.20 8.53 -21.90
N ARG A 7 23.48 7.90 -22.82
CA ARG A 7 22.53 8.52 -23.78
C ARG A 7 21.32 9.14 -23.07
N LYS A 8 21.12 10.45 -23.23
CA LYS A 8 19.80 11.09 -23.15
C LYS A 8 18.94 10.60 -24.32
N ARG A 9 17.71 10.10 -24.10
CA ARG A 9 16.78 9.74 -25.19
C ARG A 9 15.36 10.24 -24.95
N PRO A 10 14.75 10.92 -25.94
CA PRO A 10 13.31 11.06 -26.07
C PRO A 10 12.66 9.76 -26.61
N LEU A 11 11.37 9.57 -26.31
CA LEU A 11 10.52 8.45 -26.74
C LEU A 11 10.36 8.37 -28.28
N PRO A 12 10.30 7.16 -28.88
CA PRO A 12 9.76 7.02 -30.23
C PRO A 12 8.48 6.18 -30.31
N ILE A 13 7.69 6.60 -31.29
CA ILE A 13 6.38 6.13 -31.72
C ILE A 13 6.49 4.85 -32.58
N ARG A 14 5.42 4.06 -32.49
CA ARG A 14 5.00 2.81 -33.15
C ARG A 14 5.34 2.60 -34.65
N ILE A 15 5.59 1.33 -35.02
CA ILE A 15 4.99 0.50 -36.12
C ILE A 15 6.04 -0.42 -36.78
N GLY A 16 5.70 -1.71 -36.99
CA GLY A 16 6.33 -2.53 -38.03
C GLY A 16 6.31 -4.05 -37.81
N ARG A 17 5.22 -4.71 -38.21
CA ARG A 17 5.05 -6.17 -38.28
C ARG A 17 5.76 -6.72 -39.53
N ARG A 18 6.60 -7.76 -39.44
CA ARG A 18 6.91 -8.65 -40.56
C ARG A 18 7.24 -10.08 -40.10
N SER A 19 6.77 -11.01 -40.93
CA SER A 19 6.78 -12.47 -40.84
C SER A 19 7.88 -13.04 -41.73
N ALA A 20 8.49 -14.17 -41.32
CA ALA A 20 9.05 -15.26 -42.14
C ALA A 20 9.54 -16.35 -41.15
N ALA A 21 8.95 -17.55 -41.07
CA ALA A 21 9.01 -18.70 -41.98
C ALA A 21 10.30 -19.56 -41.82
N SER A 22 10.09 -20.72 -41.17
CA SER A 22 10.67 -22.07 -41.35
C SER A 22 12.11 -22.26 -41.85
N GLY A 23 12.87 -23.03 -41.08
CA GLY A 23 14.01 -23.83 -41.54
C GLY A 23 14.41 -24.84 -40.47
N ALA A 24 13.95 -26.09 -40.62
CA ALA A 24 14.38 -27.21 -39.80
C ALA A 24 15.69 -27.79 -40.37
N ALA A 25 16.64 -28.08 -39.50
CA ALA A 25 17.71 -29.06 -39.76
C ALA A 25 18.15 -29.62 -38.40
N GLU A 26 17.95 -30.93 -38.24
CA GLU A 26 18.48 -31.77 -37.18
C GLU A 26 19.99 -31.97 -37.42
N GLU A 27 20.81 -31.85 -36.37
CA GLU A 27 22.02 -32.67 -36.27
C GLU A 27 22.40 -32.88 -34.80
N GLU A 28 22.78 -34.13 -34.53
CA GLU A 28 22.83 -34.80 -33.24
C GLU A 28 24.04 -34.44 -32.35
N THR A 29 23.76 -34.44 -31.05
CA THR A 29 24.58 -34.94 -29.93
C THR A 29 26.08 -34.61 -29.86
N VAL A 30 26.41 -33.65 -29.00
CA VAL A 30 27.61 -33.74 -28.12
C VAL A 30 27.13 -33.60 -26.68
N VAL A 31 26.83 -34.75 -26.07
CA VAL A 31 26.53 -34.89 -24.64
C VAL A 31 27.85 -34.88 -23.89
N GLY A 32 28.09 -33.84 -23.09
CA GLY A 32 29.28 -33.80 -22.25
C GLY A 32 29.45 -32.51 -21.48
N ARG A 33 28.73 -32.40 -20.35
CA ARG A 33 29.19 -31.65 -19.16
C ARG A 33 29.10 -30.12 -19.22
N ALA A 34 27.88 -29.59 -19.37
CA ALA A 34 27.54 -28.20 -19.01
C ALA A 34 26.05 -28.00 -18.68
N ARG A 35 25.42 -28.95 -17.98
CA ARG A 35 24.05 -28.81 -17.45
C ARG A 35 24.04 -29.21 -15.99
N ALA A 36 24.40 -28.26 -15.15
CA ALA A 36 24.07 -28.22 -13.73
C ALA A 36 24.01 -26.74 -13.34
N VAL A 37 23.11 -26.00 -14.00
CA VAL A 37 22.50 -24.83 -13.37
C VAL A 37 21.25 -25.43 -12.75
N ASP A 38 21.15 -25.37 -11.43
CA ASP A 38 20.01 -25.88 -10.67
C ASP A 38 18.70 -25.49 -11.38
N GLU A 39 17.95 -26.48 -11.83
CA GLU A 39 16.54 -26.31 -12.22
C GLU A 39 15.79 -25.98 -10.92
N GLU A 40 15.89 -24.74 -10.46
CA GLU A 40 15.02 -24.22 -9.42
C GLU A 40 13.58 -24.32 -9.95
N GLU A 41 12.76 -25.13 -9.28
CA GLU A 41 11.35 -25.35 -9.61
C GLU A 41 10.64 -24.01 -9.90
N GLU A 42 10.10 -23.86 -11.12
CA GLU A 42 9.34 -22.68 -11.49
C GLU A 42 8.11 -22.54 -10.57
N GLU A 43 8.08 -21.48 -9.76
CA GLU A 43 7.00 -21.29 -8.81
C GLU A 43 5.69 -20.81 -9.48
N PRO A 44 4.53 -21.39 -9.15
CA PRO A 44 3.25 -20.94 -9.69
C PRO A 44 2.88 -19.53 -9.21
N LEU A 45 2.16 -18.76 -10.03
CA LEU A 45 1.59 -17.49 -9.58
C LEU A 45 0.46 -17.77 -8.60
N SER A 46 0.55 -17.18 -7.41
CA SER A 46 -0.55 -17.22 -6.44
C SER A 46 -1.84 -16.61 -7.01
N PRO A 47 -3.03 -17.04 -6.55
CA PRO A 47 -4.30 -16.43 -6.94
C PRO A 47 -4.32 -14.91 -6.85
N ALA A 48 -3.76 -14.35 -5.78
CA ALA A 48 -3.66 -12.90 -5.59
C ALA A 48 -2.71 -12.24 -6.60
N ALA A 49 -1.57 -12.87 -6.91
CA ALA A 49 -0.66 -12.37 -7.95
C ALA A 49 -1.36 -12.32 -9.32
N GLN A 50 -2.10 -13.37 -9.68
CA GLN A 50 -2.88 -13.39 -10.93
C GLN A 50 -4.00 -12.34 -10.94
N LEU A 51 -4.62 -12.09 -9.78
CA LEU A 51 -5.68 -11.09 -9.61
C LEU A 51 -5.18 -9.69 -9.99
N PHE A 52 -3.99 -9.33 -9.52
CA PHE A 52 -3.35 -8.05 -9.84
C PHE A 52 -2.90 -7.93 -11.29
N HIS A 53 -2.98 -8.98 -12.09
CA HIS A 53 -2.75 -8.89 -13.54
C HIS A 53 -4.05 -8.77 -14.35
N GLN A 54 -5.21 -8.83 -13.70
CA GLN A 54 -6.49 -8.72 -14.40
C GLN A 54 -6.79 -7.28 -14.82
N PRO A 55 -7.45 -7.08 -15.97
CA PRO A 55 -7.91 -5.75 -16.38
C PRO A 55 -8.75 -5.08 -15.29
N GLY A 56 -8.51 -3.79 -15.06
CA GLY A 56 -9.20 -3.01 -14.03
C GLY A 56 -8.68 -3.21 -12.60
N PHE A 57 -7.64 -4.04 -12.45
CA PHE A 57 -7.03 -4.34 -11.15
C PHE A 57 -5.49 -4.46 -11.20
N ASP A 58 -4.88 -3.86 -12.23
CA ASP A 58 -3.42 -3.77 -12.41
C ASP A 58 -2.81 -2.79 -11.40
N CYS A 59 -2.55 -3.30 -10.20
CA CYS A 59 -2.13 -2.48 -9.07
C CYS A 59 -0.62 -2.42 -8.95
N CYS A 60 -0.11 -1.24 -8.62
CA CYS A 60 1.29 -1.02 -8.31
C CYS A 60 1.42 -0.31 -6.96
N ILE A 61 2.47 -0.67 -6.23
CA ILE A 61 2.91 -0.02 -5.01
C ILE A 61 4.00 0.99 -5.38
N VAL A 62 3.92 2.19 -4.82
CA VAL A 62 4.94 3.24 -4.96
C VAL A 62 5.47 3.55 -3.57
N ALA A 63 6.75 3.32 -3.34
CA ALA A 63 7.45 3.68 -2.11
C ALA A 63 8.35 4.90 -2.38
N ILE A 64 7.93 6.06 -1.90
CA ILE A 64 8.70 7.30 -1.97
C ILE A 64 9.58 7.39 -0.73
N MET A 65 10.89 7.48 -0.92
CA MET A 65 11.90 7.52 0.13
C MET A 65 12.67 8.84 0.03
N GLY A 66 12.59 9.67 1.07
CA GLY A 66 13.46 10.84 1.19
C GLY A 66 14.84 10.41 1.68
N LEU A 67 15.89 10.84 0.99
CA LEU A 67 17.28 10.56 1.36
C LEU A 67 17.92 11.80 2.00
N GLY A 68 18.66 11.60 3.10
CA GLY A 68 19.34 12.65 3.86
C GLY A 68 20.62 13.18 3.20
N LYS A 69 21.07 12.55 2.11
CA LYS A 69 22.21 12.99 1.30
C LYS A 69 21.91 12.79 -0.20
N PRO A 70 22.63 13.49 -1.10
CA PRO A 70 22.52 13.24 -2.54
C PRO A 70 22.73 11.75 -2.86
N ALA A 71 21.98 11.25 -3.83
CA ALA A 71 22.02 9.84 -4.20
C ALA A 71 23.30 9.51 -5.00
N ASP A 72 24.07 8.55 -4.49
CA ASP A 72 25.11 7.84 -5.22
C ASP A 72 24.50 6.61 -5.89
N VAL A 73 24.32 6.70 -7.21
CA VAL A 73 23.62 5.69 -7.99
C VAL A 73 24.44 4.40 -8.11
N ASP A 74 25.77 4.49 -8.11
CA ASP A 74 26.62 3.31 -8.22
C ASP A 74 26.58 2.50 -6.92
N VAL A 75 26.59 3.16 -5.77
CA VAL A 75 26.40 2.52 -4.46
C VAL A 75 25.02 1.87 -4.36
N ILE A 76 23.96 2.57 -4.79
CA ILE A 76 22.61 2.03 -4.81
C ILE A 76 22.52 0.79 -5.73
N ARG A 77 23.14 0.85 -6.91
CA ARG A 77 23.18 -0.28 -7.86
C ARG A 77 23.82 -1.51 -7.22
N SER A 78 25.03 -1.38 -6.67
CA SER A 78 25.72 -2.50 -6.01
C SER A 78 24.92 -3.04 -4.82
N GLY A 79 24.25 -2.16 -4.08
CA GLY A 79 23.34 -2.55 -3.01
C GLY A 79 22.16 -3.41 -3.47
N LEU A 80 21.50 -3.01 -4.56
CA LEU A 80 20.38 -3.76 -5.16
C LEU A 80 20.83 -5.14 -5.65
N GLU A 81 21.99 -5.22 -6.31
CA GLU A 81 22.61 -6.49 -6.74
C GLU A 81 22.89 -7.44 -5.57
N ALA A 82 23.35 -6.88 -4.45
CA ALA A 82 23.67 -7.65 -3.25
C ALA A 82 22.43 -8.09 -2.46
N THR A 83 21.26 -7.49 -2.68
CA THR A 83 20.05 -7.71 -1.87
C THR A 83 18.83 -8.03 -2.72
N LEU A 84 18.12 -7.00 -3.23
CA LEU A 84 16.86 -7.13 -3.95
C LEU A 84 16.92 -8.15 -5.08
N VAL A 85 17.97 -8.12 -5.90
CA VAL A 85 18.13 -9.00 -7.07
C VAL A 85 18.34 -10.47 -6.69
N ARG A 86 18.80 -10.74 -5.46
CA ARG A 86 18.95 -12.12 -4.97
C ARG A 86 17.62 -12.76 -4.58
N HIS A 87 16.59 -11.96 -4.35
CA HIS A 87 15.28 -12.47 -3.96
C HIS A 87 14.56 -13.04 -5.20
N PRO A 88 14.13 -14.33 -5.19
CA PRO A 88 13.57 -14.99 -6.37
C PRO A 88 12.49 -14.19 -7.09
N ARG A 89 11.52 -13.61 -6.36
CA ARG A 89 10.44 -12.79 -6.95
C ARG A 89 10.93 -11.55 -7.70
N PHE A 90 11.99 -10.90 -7.26
CA PHE A 90 12.51 -9.70 -7.91
C PHE A 90 13.48 -10.02 -9.06
N SER A 91 13.83 -11.30 -9.22
CA SER A 91 14.57 -11.84 -10.35
C SER A 91 13.70 -12.70 -11.28
N SER A 92 12.37 -12.59 -11.21
CA SER A 92 11.46 -13.39 -12.04
C SER A 92 10.44 -12.53 -12.78
N VAL A 93 10.03 -13.02 -13.95
CA VAL A 93 8.97 -12.44 -14.78
C VAL A 93 7.71 -13.30 -14.66
N PRO A 94 6.51 -12.70 -14.51
CA PRO A 94 5.28 -13.48 -14.51
C PRO A 94 4.88 -13.86 -15.94
N VAL A 95 4.67 -15.16 -16.18
CA VAL A 95 4.11 -15.68 -17.42
C VAL A 95 2.64 -16.01 -17.18
N LEU A 96 1.75 -15.27 -17.85
CA LEU A 96 0.30 -15.32 -17.70
C LEU A 96 -0.30 -16.08 -18.89
N GLU A 97 -0.25 -17.41 -18.86
CA GLU A 97 -0.73 -18.32 -19.93
C GLU A 97 -0.11 -18.10 -21.33
N GLU A 98 0.67 -19.08 -21.80
CA GLU A 98 0.99 -19.21 -23.23
C GLU A 98 -0.13 -19.96 -23.97
N SER A 99 -0.20 -19.76 -25.29
CA SER A 99 -1.07 -20.53 -26.17
C SER A 99 -0.72 -22.03 -26.07
N GLY A 100 -1.44 -22.78 -25.24
CA GLY A 100 -1.12 -24.18 -24.93
C GLY A 100 -1.64 -24.72 -23.58
N GLY A 101 -2.22 -23.88 -22.72
CA GLY A 101 -2.86 -24.33 -21.47
C GLY A 101 -1.92 -24.52 -20.28
N ALA A 102 -0.70 -23.97 -20.34
CA ALA A 102 0.24 -23.99 -19.22
C ALA A 102 -0.20 -23.04 -18.10
N GLU A 103 -0.11 -23.49 -16.84
CA GLU A 103 -0.49 -22.68 -15.68
C GLU A 103 0.39 -21.41 -15.52
N PRO A 104 -0.17 -20.29 -15.04
CA PRO A 104 0.58 -19.08 -14.77
C PRO A 104 1.71 -19.30 -13.76
N ARG A 105 2.93 -18.92 -14.11
CA ARG A 105 4.14 -19.17 -13.30
C ARG A 105 5.18 -18.07 -13.37
N TRP A 106 6.07 -18.05 -12.39
CA TRP A 106 7.20 -17.16 -12.32
C TRP A 106 8.41 -17.80 -12.98
N VAL A 107 8.96 -17.15 -13.99
CA VAL A 107 10.15 -17.61 -14.70
C VAL A 107 11.33 -16.77 -14.27
N ARG A 108 12.35 -17.39 -13.67
CA ARG A 108 13.56 -16.70 -13.23
C ARG A 108 14.32 -16.19 -14.45
N THR A 109 14.86 -14.97 -14.35
CA THR A 109 15.58 -14.30 -15.42
C THR A 109 16.84 -13.61 -14.90
N LYS A 110 17.78 -13.34 -15.80
CA LYS A 110 18.94 -12.52 -15.49
C LYS A 110 18.51 -11.06 -15.43
N VAL A 111 18.62 -10.46 -14.24
CA VAL A 111 18.34 -9.03 -14.05
C VAL A 111 19.55 -8.21 -14.50
N VAL A 112 19.29 -7.21 -15.36
CA VAL A 112 20.26 -6.15 -15.69
C VAL A 112 19.83 -4.90 -14.93
N VAL A 113 20.44 -4.65 -13.78
CA VAL A 113 19.96 -3.68 -12.77
C VAL A 113 19.87 -2.26 -13.32
N GLU A 114 20.76 -1.90 -14.23
CA GLU A 114 20.77 -0.59 -14.91
C GLU A 114 19.47 -0.32 -15.65
N ASN A 115 18.82 -1.35 -16.20
CA ASN A 115 17.55 -1.17 -16.88
C ASN A 115 16.40 -0.86 -15.91
N HIS A 116 16.57 -1.15 -14.62
CA HIS A 116 15.59 -0.90 -13.57
C HIS A 116 15.85 0.42 -12.83
N ILE A 117 17.02 1.05 -12.99
CA ILE A 117 17.34 2.34 -12.37
C ILE A 117 17.13 3.47 -13.38
N VAL A 118 16.27 4.43 -13.05
CA VAL A 118 15.93 5.56 -13.91
C VAL A 118 16.33 6.87 -13.22
N ILE A 119 17.12 7.70 -13.91
CA ILE A 119 17.48 9.04 -13.47
C ILE A 119 16.87 10.03 -14.46
N PRO A 120 15.71 10.64 -14.16
CA PRO A 120 15.06 11.57 -15.07
C PRO A 120 15.80 12.92 -15.11
N ASP A 121 15.90 13.51 -16.31
CA ASP A 121 16.31 14.91 -16.49
C ASP A 121 15.09 15.80 -16.23
N LEU A 122 15.11 16.56 -15.13
CA LEU A 122 13.98 17.35 -14.63
C LEU A 122 14.28 18.85 -14.54
N GLU A 123 15.36 19.32 -15.17
CA GLU A 123 15.82 20.72 -15.03
C GLU A 123 14.80 21.75 -15.56
N ASP A 124 14.06 21.43 -16.62
CA ASP A 124 12.99 22.30 -17.14
C ASP A 124 11.80 22.36 -16.18
N GLN A 125 11.37 21.21 -15.67
CA GLN A 125 10.27 21.10 -14.70
C GLN A 125 10.63 21.81 -13.40
N ARG A 126 11.88 21.69 -12.94
CA ARG A 126 12.38 22.39 -11.75
C ARG A 126 12.38 23.90 -11.92
N ARG A 127 12.70 24.41 -13.11
CA ARG A 127 12.63 25.85 -13.39
C ARG A 127 11.20 26.38 -13.49
N ALA A 128 10.24 25.55 -13.90
CA ALA A 128 8.85 25.94 -14.09
C ALA A 128 7.96 25.76 -12.85
N ALA A 129 8.28 24.81 -11.97
CA ALA A 129 7.44 24.48 -10.82
C ALA A 129 7.53 25.51 -9.69
N ALA A 130 6.46 25.61 -8.89
CA ALA A 130 6.43 26.52 -7.73
C ALA A 130 7.29 26.01 -6.56
N SER A 131 7.54 24.70 -6.47
CA SER A 131 8.44 24.11 -5.48
C SER A 131 9.08 22.81 -5.98
N PRO A 132 10.24 22.40 -5.44
CA PRO A 132 10.85 21.11 -5.75
C PRO A 132 9.95 19.92 -5.40
N ASP A 133 9.18 20.00 -4.30
CA ASP A 133 8.22 18.95 -3.91
C ASP A 133 7.14 18.75 -4.98
N GLN A 134 6.68 19.82 -5.62
CA GLN A 134 5.71 19.71 -6.72
C GLN A 134 6.30 18.94 -7.91
N VAL A 135 7.60 19.12 -8.21
CA VAL A 135 8.27 18.37 -9.28
C VAL A 135 8.26 16.87 -8.98
N VAL A 136 8.53 16.48 -7.72
CA VAL A 136 8.46 15.08 -7.30
C VAL A 136 7.03 14.55 -7.42
N GLU A 137 6.03 15.29 -6.93
CA GLU A 137 4.62 14.89 -7.02
C GLU A 137 4.16 14.72 -8.48
N ASP A 138 4.49 15.66 -9.36
CA ASP A 138 4.15 15.60 -10.79
C ASP A 138 4.87 14.44 -11.50
N TYR A 139 6.14 14.21 -11.18
CA TYR A 139 6.88 13.08 -11.72
C TYR A 139 6.26 11.76 -11.28
N VAL A 140 5.98 11.57 -9.98
CA VAL A 140 5.35 10.37 -9.46
C VAL A 140 3.96 10.17 -10.08
N ALA A 141 3.18 11.24 -10.24
CA ALA A 141 1.88 11.18 -10.91
C ALA A 141 2.02 10.66 -12.36
N SER A 142 3.05 11.10 -13.10
CA SER A 142 3.32 10.59 -14.44
C SER A 142 3.62 9.08 -14.45
N LEU A 143 4.31 8.56 -13.43
CA LEU A 143 4.60 7.12 -13.30
C LEU A 143 3.33 6.28 -13.13
N THR A 144 2.29 6.83 -12.49
CA THR A 144 1.02 6.10 -12.30
C THR A 144 0.24 5.89 -13.61
N SER A 145 0.55 6.69 -14.64
CA SER A 145 -0.04 6.57 -15.97
C SER A 145 0.78 5.72 -16.94
N ALA A 146 2.06 5.49 -16.63
CA ALA A 146 2.98 4.76 -17.48
C ALA A 146 2.95 3.26 -17.15
N PRO A 147 2.62 2.37 -18.10
CA PRO A 147 2.63 0.93 -17.86
C PRO A 147 4.05 0.44 -17.54
N MET A 148 4.14 -0.59 -16.70
CA MET A 148 5.41 -1.27 -16.46
C MET A 148 5.76 -2.19 -17.64
N ASP A 149 7.04 -2.30 -17.97
CA ASP A 149 7.54 -3.24 -18.97
C ASP A 149 7.44 -4.67 -18.41
N ARG A 150 6.57 -5.48 -19.03
CA ARG A 150 6.29 -6.86 -18.61
C ARG A 150 7.32 -7.88 -19.11
N SER A 151 8.31 -7.46 -19.91
CA SER A 151 9.40 -8.34 -20.37
C SER A 151 10.52 -8.52 -19.34
N ARG A 152 10.46 -7.79 -18.23
CA ARG A 152 11.44 -7.78 -17.14
C ARG A 152 10.73 -7.90 -15.78
N PRO A 153 11.46 -8.22 -14.69
CA PRO A 153 10.87 -8.24 -13.36
C PRO A 153 10.17 -6.91 -13.04
N LEU A 154 8.98 -6.98 -12.44
CA LEU A 154 8.06 -5.85 -12.39
C LEU A 154 8.35 -4.86 -11.24
N TRP A 155 9.54 -4.29 -11.27
CA TRP A 155 9.96 -3.22 -10.36
C TRP A 155 10.89 -2.24 -11.09
N ASP A 156 10.87 -0.97 -10.69
CA ASP A 156 11.86 0.03 -11.10
C ASP A 156 12.12 1.04 -9.97
N LEU A 157 13.34 1.57 -9.95
CA LEU A 157 13.81 2.57 -9.00
C LEU A 157 14.11 3.86 -9.75
N HIS A 158 13.42 4.92 -9.38
CA HIS A 158 13.63 6.25 -9.93
C HIS A 158 14.38 7.12 -8.92
N VAL A 159 15.49 7.72 -9.34
CA VAL A 159 16.34 8.54 -8.45
C VAL A 159 16.26 10.00 -8.90
N LEU A 160 15.60 10.82 -8.09
CA LEU A 160 15.43 12.26 -8.28
C LEU A 160 16.49 12.96 -7.42
N ASN A 161 17.65 13.21 -8.02
CA ASN A 161 18.85 13.67 -7.29
C ASN A 161 18.91 15.20 -7.16
N PHE A 162 17.91 15.78 -6.51
CA PHE A 162 17.87 17.21 -6.17
C PHE A 162 17.16 17.41 -4.82
N PRO A 163 17.48 18.49 -4.09
CA PRO A 163 16.89 18.73 -2.78
C PRO A 163 15.41 19.13 -2.88
N THR A 164 14.62 18.62 -1.93
CA THR A 164 13.23 18.99 -1.66
C THR A 164 13.12 19.70 -0.31
N SER A 165 11.90 19.98 0.17
CA SER A 165 11.72 20.62 1.48
C SER A 165 12.27 19.79 2.64
N ASP A 166 12.18 18.46 2.55
CA ASP A 166 12.49 17.54 3.65
C ASP A 166 13.70 16.62 3.37
N ALA A 167 14.25 16.59 2.16
CA ALA A 167 15.28 15.62 1.74
C ALA A 167 16.31 16.20 0.77
N ALA A 168 17.52 15.64 0.74
CA ALA A 168 18.58 16.02 -0.20
C ALA A 168 18.43 15.37 -1.58
N ALA A 169 17.75 14.22 -1.64
CA ALA A 169 17.34 13.52 -2.86
C ALA A 169 16.11 12.65 -2.56
N VAL A 170 15.40 12.22 -3.60
CA VAL A 170 14.25 11.31 -3.46
C VAL A 170 14.45 10.06 -4.31
N ALA A 171 14.26 8.90 -3.70
CA ALA A 171 14.21 7.62 -4.41
C ALA A 171 12.76 7.11 -4.43
N VAL A 172 12.25 6.76 -5.61
CA VAL A 172 10.89 6.24 -5.81
C VAL A 172 11.00 4.82 -6.33
N LEU A 173 10.70 3.85 -5.47
CA LEU A 173 10.62 2.44 -5.85
C LEU A 173 9.18 2.12 -6.23
N ARG A 174 8.95 1.75 -7.50
CA ARG A 174 7.65 1.31 -7.99
C ARG A 174 7.70 -0.20 -8.23
N VAL A 175 6.72 -0.92 -7.69
CA VAL A 175 6.67 -2.39 -7.65
C VAL A 175 5.27 -2.85 -8.00
N HIS A 176 5.13 -3.76 -8.95
CA HIS A 176 3.82 -4.35 -9.26
C HIS A 176 3.34 -5.21 -8.07
N HIS A 177 2.06 -5.07 -7.72
CA HIS A 177 1.53 -5.62 -6.47
C HIS A 177 1.48 -7.17 -6.46
N SER A 178 1.60 -7.83 -7.63
CA SER A 178 1.77 -9.29 -7.73
C SER A 178 3.07 -9.82 -7.12
N LEU A 179 4.08 -8.97 -6.94
CA LEU A 179 5.35 -9.35 -6.33
C LEU A 179 5.21 -9.55 -4.81
N GLY A 180 4.31 -8.82 -4.15
CA GLY A 180 4.12 -8.92 -2.71
C GLY A 180 3.20 -7.84 -2.17
N ASP A 181 2.74 -8.03 -0.93
CA ASP A 181 2.00 -7.01 -0.20
C ASP A 181 2.92 -6.09 0.62
N GLY A 182 2.35 -5.10 1.30
CA GLY A 182 3.12 -4.14 2.10
C GLY A 182 4.02 -4.79 3.16
N THR A 183 3.62 -5.89 3.80
CA THR A 183 4.47 -6.59 4.77
C THR A 183 5.65 -7.30 4.08
N SER A 184 5.43 -7.87 2.89
CA SER A 184 6.52 -8.43 2.07
C SER A 184 7.49 -7.31 1.65
N LEU A 185 6.99 -6.16 1.20
CA LEU A 185 7.85 -5.02 0.86
C LEU A 185 8.54 -4.39 2.07
N MET A 186 7.95 -4.45 3.27
CA MET A 186 8.63 -4.03 4.49
C MET A 186 9.80 -4.97 4.81
N SER A 187 9.63 -6.28 4.60
CA SER A 187 10.72 -7.27 4.71
C SER A 187 11.84 -6.96 3.69
N LEU A 188 11.49 -6.61 2.45
CA LEU A 188 12.46 -6.12 1.45
C LEU A 188 13.19 -4.86 1.91
N LEU A 189 12.45 -3.85 2.40
CA LEU A 189 13.03 -2.59 2.87
C LEU A 189 14.06 -2.87 3.97
N LEU A 190 13.73 -3.73 4.93
CA LEU A 190 14.65 -4.12 6.01
C LEU A 190 15.91 -4.82 5.48
N ALA A 191 15.78 -5.67 4.46
CA ALA A 191 16.94 -6.32 3.85
C ALA A 191 17.84 -5.33 3.11
N CYS A 192 17.25 -4.32 2.46
CA CYS A 192 17.95 -3.28 1.72
C CYS A 192 18.47 -2.14 2.61
N THR A 193 18.19 -2.17 3.92
CA THR A 193 18.58 -1.11 4.85
C THR A 193 19.38 -1.63 6.04
N ARG A 194 20.16 -0.75 6.65
CA ARG A 194 20.90 -0.99 7.90
C ARG A 194 20.64 0.14 8.86
N LYS A 195 20.88 -0.05 10.16
CA LYS A 195 20.80 1.08 11.10
C LYS A 195 21.85 2.12 10.70
N ALA A 196 21.47 3.40 10.69
CA ALA A 196 22.42 4.47 10.38
C ALA A 196 23.56 4.54 11.42
N SER A 197 23.29 4.14 12.67
CA SER A 197 24.28 4.08 13.75
C SER A 197 25.19 2.86 13.72
N ASP A 198 24.78 1.77 13.07
CA ASP A 198 25.52 0.51 12.97
C ASP A 198 25.21 -0.18 11.62
N PRO A 199 26.06 0.02 10.60
CA PRO A 199 25.89 -0.52 9.25
C PRO A 199 25.84 -2.04 9.14
N HIS A 200 26.18 -2.79 10.20
CA HIS A 200 26.10 -4.25 10.19
C HIS A 200 24.79 -4.78 10.80
N SER A 201 24.00 -3.93 11.43
CA SER A 201 22.76 -4.33 12.13
C SER A 201 21.50 -4.08 11.30
N LEU A 202 20.54 -5.01 11.42
CA LEU A 202 19.20 -4.85 10.83
C LEU A 202 18.35 -3.87 11.66
N PRO A 203 17.42 -3.12 11.02
CA PRO A 203 16.52 -2.24 11.74
C PRO A 203 15.51 -2.95 12.65
N THR A 204 14.99 -2.23 13.63
CA THR A 204 13.99 -2.70 14.58
C THR A 204 12.59 -2.27 14.17
N ILE A 205 11.65 -3.21 14.07
CA ILE A 205 10.22 -2.96 13.92
C ILE A 205 9.51 -3.35 15.22
N PRO A 206 8.62 -2.51 15.78
CA PRO A 206 7.86 -2.85 16.97
C PRO A 206 7.06 -4.13 16.78
N HIS A 207 7.30 -5.12 17.64
CA HIS A 207 6.48 -6.31 17.68
C HIS A 207 5.17 -6.02 18.42
N GLN A 208 4.05 -6.02 17.70
CA GLN A 208 2.73 -6.03 18.34
C GLN A 208 2.42 -7.45 18.82
N SER A 209 2.85 -7.78 20.05
CA SER A 209 2.30 -8.96 20.73
C SER A 209 0.81 -8.70 20.97
N ARG A 210 -0.04 -9.23 20.10
CA ARG A 210 -1.43 -9.49 20.47
C ARG A 210 -1.36 -10.55 21.54
N ARG A 211 -1.35 -10.15 22.82
CA ARG A 211 -1.72 -11.07 23.89
C ARG A 211 -3.16 -11.52 23.57
N PRO A 212 -3.41 -12.81 23.26
CA PRO A 212 -4.78 -13.30 23.21
C PRO A 212 -5.46 -12.89 24.52
N LEU A 213 -6.72 -12.45 24.50
CA LEU A 213 -7.48 -12.26 25.74
C LEU A 213 -7.41 -13.51 26.64
N ALA A 214 -7.23 -14.69 26.03
CA ALA A 214 -7.03 -15.98 26.68
C ALA A 214 -5.66 -16.20 27.35
N SER A 215 -4.66 -15.35 27.10
CA SER A 215 -3.28 -15.52 27.66
C SER A 215 -3.08 -14.85 29.02
N ARG A 216 -4.07 -14.09 29.50
CA ARG A 216 -4.13 -13.80 30.93
C ARG A 216 -4.51 -15.12 31.57
N LYS A 217 -3.54 -15.82 32.18
CA LYS A 217 -3.80 -16.95 33.09
C LYS A 217 -4.77 -16.47 34.17
N LEU A 218 -6.07 -16.51 33.87
CA LEU A 218 -7.13 -16.42 34.83
C LEU A 218 -7.07 -17.73 35.59
N HIS A 219 -6.32 -17.73 36.69
CA HIS A 219 -6.40 -18.75 37.72
C HIS A 219 -7.78 -18.64 38.42
N ALA A 220 -8.83 -18.93 37.67
CA ALA A 220 -10.19 -19.08 38.16
C ALA A 220 -10.80 -20.26 37.39
N GLY A 221 -10.51 -21.48 37.85
CA GLY A 221 -11.26 -22.65 37.41
C GLY A 221 -12.73 -22.46 37.77
N GLY A 222 -13.65 -22.73 36.83
CA GLY A 222 -15.09 -22.73 37.09
C GLY A 222 -15.95 -22.29 35.91
N ALA A 223 -17.25 -22.60 35.99
CA ALA A 223 -18.26 -22.30 34.97
C ALA A 223 -18.32 -20.82 34.54
N PHE A 224 -17.92 -19.89 35.40
CA PHE A 224 -17.89 -18.46 35.11
C PHE A 224 -16.89 -18.07 34.01
N THR A 225 -15.70 -18.68 33.98
CA THR A 225 -14.73 -18.41 32.90
C THR A 225 -15.19 -19.00 31.57
N LEU A 226 -15.88 -20.14 31.61
CA LEU A 226 -16.54 -20.74 30.46
C LEU A 226 -17.69 -19.87 29.94
N LEU A 227 -18.51 -19.29 30.82
CA LEU A 227 -19.58 -18.34 30.45
C LEU A 227 -19.01 -17.08 29.78
N LEU A 228 -17.95 -16.49 30.32
CA LEU A 228 -17.29 -15.32 29.70
C LEU A 228 -16.70 -15.65 28.33
N TRP A 229 -16.09 -16.83 28.19
CA TRP A 229 -15.57 -17.31 26.91
C TRP A 229 -16.68 -17.54 25.89
N LEU A 230 -17.77 -18.22 26.28
CA LEU A 230 -18.95 -18.42 25.44
C LEU A 230 -19.55 -17.08 25.01
N TRP A 231 -19.68 -16.12 25.92
CA TRP A 231 -20.21 -14.80 25.61
C TRP A 231 -19.31 -14.04 24.63
N ALA A 232 -17.99 -14.06 24.83
CA ALA A 232 -17.03 -13.48 23.88
C ALA A 232 -17.10 -14.17 22.51
N PHE A 233 -17.27 -15.49 22.48
CA PHE A 233 -17.46 -16.25 21.24
C PHE A 233 -18.76 -15.86 20.53
N LEU A 234 -19.88 -15.74 21.25
CA LEU A 234 -21.16 -15.31 20.69
C LEU A 234 -21.07 -13.91 20.08
N ILE A 235 -20.38 -12.98 20.76
CA ILE A 235 -20.12 -11.63 20.22
C ILE A 235 -19.29 -11.70 18.94
N LEU A 236 -18.22 -12.48 18.94
CA LEU A 236 -17.37 -12.66 17.75
C LEU A 236 -18.19 -13.24 16.59
N ALA A 237 -18.97 -14.29 16.83
CA ALA A 237 -19.81 -14.94 15.83
C ALA A 237 -20.87 -13.97 15.28
N TRP A 238 -21.57 -13.23 16.15
CA TRP A 238 -22.58 -12.25 15.75
C TRP A 238 -21.97 -11.10 14.94
N ASN A 239 -20.88 -10.51 15.40
CA ASN A 239 -20.19 -9.46 14.66
C ASN A 239 -19.67 -9.94 13.31
N THR A 240 -19.14 -11.16 13.26
CA THR A 240 -18.68 -11.79 12.02
C THR A 240 -19.84 -12.01 11.06
N LEU A 241 -20.98 -12.52 11.52
CA LEU A 241 -22.19 -12.69 10.71
C LEU A 241 -22.64 -11.36 10.11
N LEU A 242 -22.74 -10.29 10.91
CA LEU A 242 -23.12 -8.96 10.42
C LEU A 242 -22.13 -8.41 9.38
N ASP A 243 -20.83 -8.67 9.55
CA ASP A 243 -19.82 -8.23 8.60
C ASP A 243 -19.83 -9.03 7.30
N VAL A 244 -20.04 -10.35 7.39
CA VAL A 244 -20.26 -11.20 6.21
C VAL A 244 -21.48 -10.72 5.44
N LEU A 245 -22.60 -10.44 6.12
CA LEU A 245 -23.81 -9.91 5.47
C LEU A 245 -23.55 -8.56 4.81
N ARG A 246 -22.81 -7.66 5.45
CA ARG A 246 -22.43 -6.35 4.88
C ARG A 246 -21.49 -6.50 3.69
N PHE A 247 -20.51 -7.39 3.77
CA PHE A 247 -19.60 -7.69 2.66
C PHE A 247 -20.39 -8.24 1.47
N THR A 248 -21.25 -9.23 1.70
CA THR A 248 -22.13 -9.79 0.67
C THR A 248 -23.02 -8.72 0.06
N ALA A 249 -23.68 -7.89 0.87
CA ALA A 249 -24.50 -6.78 0.38
C ALA A 249 -23.67 -5.79 -0.45
N THR A 250 -22.46 -5.44 -0.02
CA THR A 250 -21.55 -4.54 -0.75
C THR A 250 -21.07 -5.16 -2.05
N SER A 251 -20.78 -6.46 -2.06
CA SER A 251 -20.46 -7.18 -3.30
C SER A 251 -21.65 -7.28 -4.25
N ALA A 252 -22.89 -7.23 -3.76
CA ALA A 252 -24.09 -7.43 -4.55
C ALA A 252 -24.75 -6.12 -5.03
N PHE A 253 -25.15 -5.21 -4.13
CA PHE A 253 -25.97 -4.05 -4.48
C PHE A 253 -25.76 -2.81 -3.59
N SER A 254 -25.16 -2.94 -2.40
CA SER A 254 -24.92 -1.82 -1.50
C SER A 254 -23.75 -0.98 -2.00
N LYS A 255 -24.03 0.30 -2.27
CA LYS A 255 -23.04 1.30 -2.66
C LYS A 255 -23.03 2.45 -1.65
N ASP A 256 -21.90 3.11 -1.56
CA ASP A 256 -21.79 4.39 -0.86
C ASP A 256 -22.59 5.49 -1.53
N THR A 257 -22.92 6.53 -0.75
CA THR A 257 -23.56 7.73 -1.26
C THR A 257 -22.58 8.42 -2.22
N PRO A 258 -22.99 8.80 -3.45
CA PRO A 258 -22.14 9.61 -4.32
C PRO A 258 -21.76 10.93 -3.64
N THR A 259 -20.46 11.21 -3.56
CA THR A 259 -19.91 12.45 -2.99
C THR A 259 -18.85 13.03 -3.93
N PRO A 260 -18.35 14.26 -3.68
CA PRO A 260 -17.17 14.78 -4.38
C PRO A 260 -15.88 13.95 -4.22
N LEU A 261 -15.89 12.85 -3.48
CA LEU A 261 -14.79 11.89 -3.37
C LEU A 261 -15.00 10.64 -4.25
N THR A 262 -16.20 10.47 -4.82
CA THR A 262 -16.56 9.29 -5.62
C THR A 262 -16.02 9.44 -7.04
N GLY A 263 -15.13 8.52 -7.44
CA GLY A 263 -14.60 8.47 -8.80
C GLY A 263 -15.63 7.97 -9.83
N PRO A 264 -15.49 8.38 -11.10
CA PRO A 264 -16.28 7.79 -12.19
C PRO A 264 -15.87 6.32 -12.43
N LYS A 265 -16.66 5.58 -13.22
CA LYS A 265 -16.24 4.26 -13.70
C LYS A 265 -14.95 4.38 -14.52
N GLY A 266 -14.00 3.46 -14.34
CA GLY A 266 -12.71 3.51 -15.03
C GLY A 266 -11.68 4.43 -14.36
N VAL A 267 -11.97 4.95 -13.17
CA VAL A 267 -11.05 5.79 -12.39
C VAL A 267 -9.74 5.07 -12.07
N GLU A 268 -9.70 3.74 -12.07
CA GLU A 268 -8.49 2.93 -11.93
C GLU A 268 -7.43 3.18 -13.02
N TYR A 269 -7.85 3.63 -14.20
CA TYR A 269 -6.96 3.91 -15.35
C TYR A 269 -6.51 5.37 -15.42
N HIS A 270 -7.05 6.24 -14.56
CA HIS A 270 -6.65 7.63 -14.52
C HIS A 270 -5.32 7.80 -13.76
N PRO A 271 -4.48 8.76 -14.17
CA PRO A 271 -3.30 9.14 -13.39
C PRO A 271 -3.69 9.51 -11.96
N LYS A 272 -2.86 9.10 -11.01
CA LYS A 272 -3.03 9.40 -9.59
C LYS A 272 -1.91 10.31 -9.09
N ARG A 273 -2.30 11.39 -8.43
CA ARG A 273 -1.37 12.26 -7.70
C ARG A 273 -1.18 11.72 -6.30
N ILE A 274 0.08 11.64 -5.87
CA ILE A 274 0.45 11.20 -4.52
C ILE A 274 1.04 12.39 -3.78
N VAL A 275 0.39 12.82 -2.71
CA VAL A 275 0.86 13.88 -1.81
C VAL A 275 1.07 13.32 -0.41
N HIS A 276 2.03 13.87 0.33
CA HIS A 276 2.33 13.39 1.66
C HIS A 276 2.73 14.49 2.65
N ARG A 277 2.48 14.24 3.93
CA ARG A 277 2.81 15.16 5.03
C ARG A 277 3.28 14.40 6.25
N THR A 278 4.29 14.95 6.88
CA THR A 278 4.80 14.45 8.15
C THR A 278 4.02 15.09 9.31
N VAL A 279 3.58 14.29 10.26
CA VAL A 279 3.09 14.75 11.57
C VAL A 279 3.85 14.03 12.69
N SER A 280 3.79 14.60 13.91
CA SER A 280 4.37 14.00 15.11
C SER A 280 3.65 12.70 15.47
N LEU A 281 4.40 11.60 15.64
CA LEU A 281 3.84 10.35 16.15
C LEU A 281 3.48 10.49 17.64
N ASP A 282 4.18 11.34 18.38
CA ASP A 282 3.87 11.59 19.79
C ASP A 282 2.53 12.29 19.96
N ASP A 283 2.16 13.19 19.06
CA ASP A 283 0.83 13.83 19.07
C ASP A 283 -0.29 12.78 18.97
N ILE A 284 -0.07 11.77 18.13
CA ILE A 284 -0.99 10.63 17.99
C ILE A 284 -1.00 9.77 19.26
N LYS A 285 0.17 9.54 19.88
CA LYS A 285 0.28 8.79 21.14
C LYS A 285 -0.36 9.54 22.31
N ASP A 286 -0.33 10.87 22.33
CA ASP A 286 -0.98 11.70 23.34
C ASP A 286 -2.49 11.55 23.27
N VAL A 287 -3.08 11.68 22.07
CA VAL A 287 -4.51 11.44 21.84
C VAL A 287 -4.88 10.00 22.21
N LYS A 288 -4.06 9.03 21.80
CA LYS A 288 -4.24 7.60 22.14
C LYS A 288 -4.32 7.41 23.66
N LYS A 289 -3.42 8.04 24.41
CA LYS A 289 -3.34 7.94 25.88
C LYS A 289 -4.55 8.61 26.53
N ALA A 290 -4.90 9.82 26.10
CA ALA A 290 -6.05 10.57 26.61
C ALA A 290 -7.38 9.84 26.39
N MET A 291 -7.53 9.15 25.25
CA MET A 291 -8.78 8.46 24.87
C MET A 291 -8.79 6.95 25.19
N HIS A 292 -7.73 6.45 25.83
CA HIS A 292 -7.56 5.04 26.15
C HIS A 292 -7.85 4.12 24.95
N CYS A 293 -7.30 4.45 23.78
CA CYS A 293 -7.53 3.74 22.52
C CYS A 293 -6.20 3.28 21.90
N THR A 294 -6.23 2.83 20.64
CA THR A 294 -5.05 2.44 19.86
C THR A 294 -4.70 3.48 18.81
N VAL A 295 -3.47 3.44 18.28
CA VAL A 295 -3.04 4.34 17.18
C VAL A 295 -3.99 4.26 16.00
N ASN A 296 -4.39 3.06 15.58
CA ASN A 296 -5.34 2.89 14.47
C ASN A 296 -6.69 3.57 14.72
N ASP A 297 -7.18 3.58 15.97
CA ASP A 297 -8.44 4.26 16.29
C ASP A 297 -8.28 5.78 16.14
N VAL A 298 -7.12 6.33 16.51
CA VAL A 298 -6.80 7.75 16.30
C VAL A 298 -6.74 8.08 14.81
N LEU A 299 -6.04 7.27 14.01
CA LEU A 299 -5.91 7.49 12.56
C LEU A 299 -7.28 7.49 11.87
N VAL A 300 -8.14 6.52 12.19
CA VAL A 300 -9.51 6.47 11.67
C VAL A 300 -10.30 7.71 12.09
N GLY A 301 -10.19 8.15 13.35
CA GLY A 301 -10.89 9.36 13.81
C GLY A 301 -10.40 10.64 13.11
N VAL A 302 -9.08 10.80 12.97
CA VAL A 302 -8.46 11.94 12.26
C VAL A 302 -8.88 11.98 10.79
N THR A 303 -8.88 10.83 10.11
CA THR A 303 -9.36 10.76 8.72
C THR A 303 -10.84 11.06 8.63
N SER A 304 -11.67 10.58 9.57
CA SER A 304 -13.10 10.94 9.63
C SER A 304 -13.30 12.45 9.77
N ALA A 305 -12.53 13.09 10.65
CA ALA A 305 -12.57 14.52 10.88
C ALA A 305 -12.15 15.32 9.64
N GLY A 306 -11.03 14.97 9.00
CA GLY A 306 -10.58 15.69 7.81
C GLY A 306 -11.47 15.45 6.59
N LEU A 307 -12.03 14.25 6.41
CA LEU A 307 -13.03 13.99 5.37
C LEU A 307 -14.30 14.82 5.60
N SER A 308 -14.76 14.92 6.85
CA SER A 308 -15.88 15.80 7.21
C SER A 308 -15.60 17.26 6.88
N ARG A 309 -14.39 17.77 7.19
CA ARG A 309 -13.99 19.15 6.87
C ARG A 309 -13.94 19.39 5.38
N TYR A 310 -13.29 18.50 4.65
CA TYR A 310 -13.15 18.57 3.20
C TYR A 310 -14.52 18.56 2.51
N LEU A 311 -15.37 17.59 2.85
CA LEU A 311 -16.72 17.50 2.27
C LEU A 311 -17.57 18.71 2.64
N SER A 312 -17.52 19.18 3.90
CA SER A 312 -18.24 20.40 4.31
C SER A 312 -17.84 21.60 3.46
N ARG A 313 -16.55 21.74 3.14
CA ARG A 313 -16.02 22.80 2.29
C ARG A 313 -16.52 22.65 0.85
N ARG A 314 -16.45 21.46 0.27
CA ARG A 314 -16.86 21.20 -1.12
C ARG A 314 -18.37 21.41 -1.33
N TYR A 315 -19.21 20.94 -0.41
CA TYR A 315 -20.65 21.24 -0.47
C TYR A 315 -20.91 22.74 -0.26
N GLY A 316 -20.21 23.39 0.67
CA GLY A 316 -20.37 24.83 0.91
C GLY A 316 -19.93 25.75 -0.24
N GLN A 317 -19.24 25.23 -1.26
CA GLN A 317 -18.87 25.96 -2.48
C GLN A 317 -19.99 25.93 -3.54
N ASN A 318 -20.88 24.94 -3.50
CA ASN A 318 -21.98 24.82 -4.45
C ASN A 318 -23.20 25.59 -3.94
N VAL A 319 -24.00 26.11 -4.87
CA VAL A 319 -25.32 26.69 -4.62
C VAL A 319 -26.41 25.77 -5.17
N ASP A 320 -27.53 25.69 -4.46
CA ASP A 320 -28.72 24.98 -4.94
C ASP A 320 -29.50 25.81 -5.97
N GLU A 321 -30.57 25.23 -6.51
CA GLU A 321 -31.47 25.87 -7.49
C GLU A 321 -32.10 27.18 -6.99
N HIS A 322 -32.06 27.43 -5.67
CA HIS A 322 -32.59 28.63 -5.03
C HIS A 322 -31.47 29.63 -4.63
N GLY A 323 -30.23 29.39 -5.08
CA GLY A 323 -29.08 30.27 -4.81
C GLY A 323 -28.50 30.15 -3.39
N LYS A 324 -28.91 29.15 -2.60
CA LYS A 324 -28.40 28.93 -1.24
C LYS A 324 -27.23 27.95 -1.26
N LYS A 325 -26.19 28.22 -0.45
CA LYS A 325 -25.05 27.29 -0.31
C LYS A 325 -25.52 25.92 0.14
N THR A 326 -25.11 24.87 -0.58
CA THR A 326 -25.44 23.50 -0.20
C THR A 326 -24.73 23.13 1.11
N GLN A 327 -25.44 22.40 1.97
CA GLN A 327 -24.89 21.93 3.23
C GLN A 327 -24.47 20.47 3.11
N LEU A 328 -23.55 20.05 3.99
CA LEU A 328 -23.18 18.65 4.11
C LEU A 328 -24.45 17.80 4.41
N PRO A 329 -24.81 16.83 3.55
CA PRO A 329 -25.93 15.94 3.83
C PRO A 329 -25.76 15.19 5.16
N SER A 330 -26.84 15.07 5.93
CA SER A 330 -26.82 14.44 7.25
C SER A 330 -26.64 12.92 7.23
N ASN A 331 -26.91 12.26 6.10
CA ASN A 331 -26.95 10.81 5.94
C ASN A 331 -26.00 10.31 4.84
N ILE A 332 -24.75 10.78 4.83
CA ILE A 332 -23.73 10.24 3.91
C ILE A 332 -23.30 8.85 4.39
N ARG A 333 -23.48 7.84 3.55
CA ARG A 333 -22.79 6.56 3.70
C ARG A 333 -21.43 6.67 3.02
N LEU A 334 -20.38 6.64 3.81
CA LEU A 334 -19.00 6.62 3.35
C LEU A 334 -18.27 5.47 4.03
N GLN A 335 -17.78 4.53 3.23
CA GLN A 335 -17.08 3.34 3.68
C GLN A 335 -15.70 3.29 3.03
N SER A 336 -14.71 2.83 3.78
CA SER A 336 -13.42 2.46 3.22
C SER A 336 -13.27 0.96 3.15
N THR A 337 -12.49 0.51 2.17
CA THR A 337 -11.86 -0.81 2.24
C THR A 337 -10.56 -0.69 3.01
N LEU A 338 -10.58 -1.13 4.28
CA LEU A 338 -9.40 -1.19 5.14
C LEU A 338 -8.63 -2.47 4.82
N LEU A 339 -7.42 -2.31 4.28
CA LEU A 339 -6.54 -3.41 3.87
C LEU A 339 -5.75 -3.91 5.09
N VAL A 340 -5.93 -5.18 5.44
CA VAL A 340 -5.28 -5.79 6.62
C VAL A 340 -4.49 -7.01 6.22
N ASN A 341 -3.23 -7.06 6.63
CA ASN A 341 -2.46 -8.29 6.50
C ASN A 341 -3.02 -9.36 7.45
N ILE A 342 -3.36 -10.53 6.92
CA ILE A 342 -3.90 -11.63 7.73
C ILE A 342 -2.80 -12.46 8.39
N ARG A 343 -1.52 -12.25 8.04
CA ARG A 343 -0.41 -12.90 8.74
C ARG A 343 -0.30 -12.34 10.16
N PRO A 344 0.12 -13.16 11.13
CA PRO A 344 0.51 -12.67 12.46
C PRO A 344 1.55 -11.57 12.29
N SER A 345 1.43 -10.45 13.01
CA SER A 345 2.35 -9.31 12.91
C SER A 345 3.79 -9.80 13.08
N PRO A 346 4.59 -9.87 12.01
CA PRO A 346 5.91 -10.46 12.11
C PRO A 346 6.81 -9.47 12.85
N GLY A 347 7.58 -9.97 13.83
CA GLY A 347 8.74 -9.22 14.32
C GLY A 347 9.83 -9.17 13.24
N VAL A 348 10.87 -8.37 13.46
CA VAL A 348 12.00 -8.24 12.52
C VAL A 348 12.59 -9.58 12.11
N HIS A 349 12.74 -10.52 13.05
CA HIS A 349 13.26 -11.86 12.77
C HIS A 349 12.40 -12.60 11.75
N ALA A 350 11.07 -12.58 11.91
CA ALA A 350 10.15 -13.19 10.95
C ALA A 350 10.16 -12.48 9.58
N LEU A 351 10.43 -11.16 9.55
CA LEU A 351 10.63 -10.43 8.29
C LEU A 351 11.97 -10.75 7.62
N ALA A 352 13.03 -10.98 8.39
CA ALA A 352 14.32 -11.39 7.84
C ALA A 352 14.26 -12.81 7.28
N GLU A 353 13.62 -13.75 7.98
CA GLU A 353 13.39 -15.11 7.50
C GLU A 353 12.59 -15.16 6.20
N LEU A 354 11.63 -14.24 6.00
CA LEU A 354 10.88 -14.12 4.74
C LEU A 354 11.78 -13.87 3.53
N MET A 355 12.90 -13.16 3.69
CA MET A 355 13.86 -12.90 2.62
C MET A 355 14.77 -14.09 2.33
N GLU A 356 15.02 -14.93 3.34
CA GLU A 356 15.92 -16.09 3.22
C GLU A 356 15.23 -17.33 2.61
N GLY A 357 13.90 -17.28 2.40
CA GLY A 357 13.14 -18.39 1.82
C GLY A 357 13.13 -19.67 2.66
N ARG A 358 13.62 -19.62 3.92
CA ARG A 358 13.68 -20.77 4.81
C ARG A 358 12.26 -21.17 5.24
N HIS A 359 12.05 -22.47 5.48
CA HIS A 359 10.78 -23.08 5.90
C HIS A 359 10.27 -22.64 7.28
N SER A 360 10.17 -21.33 7.54
CA SER A 360 9.40 -20.81 8.67
C SER A 360 7.94 -20.69 8.26
N GLY A 361 7.02 -20.69 9.24
CA GLY A 361 5.57 -20.69 8.99
C GLY A 361 5.02 -19.46 8.24
N THR A 362 5.86 -18.51 7.84
CA THR A 362 5.47 -17.26 7.17
C THR A 362 6.00 -17.25 5.74
N LYS A 363 5.12 -17.13 4.74
CA LYS A 363 5.48 -17.17 3.31
C LYS A 363 5.43 -15.78 2.67
N TRP A 364 6.37 -15.52 1.75
CA TRP A 364 6.39 -14.33 0.90
C TRP A 364 5.16 -14.30 -0.02
N GLY A 365 4.60 -13.11 -0.28
CA GLY A 365 3.49 -12.90 -1.21
C GLY A 365 2.33 -12.11 -0.62
N ASN A 366 1.16 -12.16 -1.27
CA ASN A 366 0.01 -11.34 -0.89
C ASN A 366 -0.94 -12.07 0.08
N TYR A 367 -1.03 -11.57 1.31
CA TYR A 367 -1.91 -12.09 2.36
C TYR A 367 -2.76 -10.96 2.94
N ILE A 368 -3.56 -10.34 2.09
CA ILE A 368 -4.38 -9.17 2.44
C ILE A 368 -5.86 -9.57 2.46
N GLY A 369 -6.52 -9.31 3.59
CA GLY A 369 -7.97 -9.32 3.72
C GLY A 369 -8.54 -7.90 3.76
N TYR A 370 -9.85 -7.80 3.58
CA TYR A 370 -10.58 -6.54 3.61
C TYR A 370 -11.43 -6.42 4.88
N ILE A 371 -11.50 -5.20 5.40
CA ILE A 371 -12.47 -4.79 6.40
C ILE A 371 -13.24 -3.61 5.82
N ILE A 372 -14.57 -3.74 5.66
CA ILE A 372 -15.41 -2.61 5.23
C ILE A 372 -15.65 -1.72 6.42
N LEU A 373 -14.89 -0.63 6.52
CA LEU A 373 -14.89 0.28 7.67
C LEU A 373 -15.74 1.52 7.36
N PRO A 374 -16.87 1.75 8.05
CA PRO A 374 -17.65 2.96 7.88
C PRO A 374 -16.95 4.17 8.51
N PHE A 375 -17.02 5.31 7.84
CA PHE A 375 -16.56 6.61 8.34
C PHE A 375 -17.77 7.49 8.70
N SER A 376 -17.68 8.16 9.85
CA SER A 376 -18.74 9.05 10.31
C SER A 376 -18.51 10.45 9.78
N ILE A 377 -19.22 10.79 8.70
CA ILE A 377 -19.14 12.11 8.08
C ILE A 377 -20.14 13.03 8.76
N PHE A 378 -19.70 13.62 9.86
CA PHE A 378 -20.47 14.57 10.67
C PHE A 378 -19.57 15.72 11.12
N LYS A 379 -20.16 16.86 11.49
CA LYS A 379 -19.46 17.99 12.12
C LYS A 379 -19.73 17.97 13.62
N TYR A 380 -18.87 17.30 14.39
CA TYR A 380 -19.00 17.25 15.84
C TYR A 380 -18.65 18.59 16.49
N LYS A 381 -19.30 18.89 17.62
CA LYS A 381 -18.97 20.07 18.43
C LYS A 381 -17.66 19.84 19.20
N ASP A 382 -17.50 18.65 19.77
CA ASP A 382 -16.27 18.20 20.41
C ASP A 382 -15.42 17.41 19.39
N PRO A 383 -14.21 17.87 19.03
CA PRO A 383 -13.30 17.12 18.15
C PRO A 383 -12.99 15.70 18.64
N MET A 384 -13.03 15.46 19.96
CA MET A 384 -12.76 14.14 20.53
C MET A 384 -13.84 13.12 20.17
N ASP A 385 -15.05 13.54 19.76
CA ASP A 385 -16.11 12.63 19.33
C ASP A 385 -15.74 11.81 18.10
N TYR A 386 -14.91 12.37 17.20
CA TYR A 386 -14.38 11.60 16.07
C TYR A 386 -13.57 10.39 16.55
N ILE A 387 -12.77 10.56 17.60
CA ILE A 387 -11.96 9.48 18.19
C ILE A 387 -12.84 8.48 18.95
N ARG A 388 -13.84 8.95 19.69
CA ARG A 388 -14.82 8.07 20.37
C ARG A 388 -15.53 7.18 19.35
N LYS A 389 -16.00 7.78 18.25
CA LYS A 389 -16.72 7.05 17.21
C LYS A 389 -15.82 6.09 16.45
N ALA A 390 -14.60 6.50 16.13
CA ALA A 390 -13.62 5.62 15.52
C ALA A 390 -13.29 4.42 16.42
N LYS A 391 -13.12 4.63 17.74
CA LYS A 391 -12.89 3.56 18.73
C LYS A 391 -14.05 2.57 18.78
N GLU A 392 -15.30 3.04 18.77
CA GLU A 392 -16.48 2.15 18.72
C GLU A 392 -16.50 1.30 17.46
N ILE A 393 -16.34 1.93 16.29
CA ILE A 393 -16.40 1.26 14.99
C ILE A 393 -15.26 0.26 14.87
N ALA A 394 -14.01 0.68 15.13
CA ALA A 394 -12.83 -0.16 15.05
C ALA A 394 -12.84 -1.26 16.12
N GLY A 395 -13.32 -0.98 17.33
CA GLY A 395 -13.48 -1.96 18.41
C GLY A 395 -14.41 -3.11 18.02
N ARG A 396 -15.57 -2.79 17.42
CA ARG A 396 -16.50 -3.81 16.90
C ARG A 396 -15.88 -4.62 15.77
N LYS A 397 -15.18 -3.96 14.84
CA LYS A 397 -14.49 -4.58 13.69
C LYS A 397 -13.32 -5.47 14.12
N LYS A 398 -12.61 -5.13 15.20
CA LYS A 398 -11.56 -5.97 15.81
C LYS A 398 -12.10 -7.28 16.39
N ASN A 399 -13.37 -7.29 16.80
CA ASN A 399 -14.08 -8.47 17.30
C ASN A 399 -14.89 -9.15 16.20
N SER A 400 -14.29 -9.29 15.00
CA SER A 400 -14.88 -9.93 13.83
C SER A 400 -13.79 -10.62 13.03
N LEU A 401 -14.15 -11.71 12.35
CA LEU A 401 -13.25 -12.43 11.43
C LEU A 401 -13.36 -11.94 9.98
N GLU A 402 -13.92 -10.75 9.73
CA GLU A 402 -14.16 -10.18 8.39
C GLU A 402 -12.92 -10.23 7.47
N ALA A 403 -11.74 -9.82 7.95
CA ALA A 403 -10.52 -9.86 7.13
C ALA A 403 -10.13 -11.29 6.70
N ILE A 404 -10.28 -12.26 7.61
CA ILE A 404 -9.99 -13.67 7.31
C ILE A 404 -11.05 -14.21 6.35
N PHE A 405 -12.32 -13.90 6.60
CA PHE A 405 -13.43 -14.31 5.74
C PHE A 405 -13.26 -13.79 4.31
N THR A 406 -12.99 -12.50 4.13
CA THR A 406 -12.85 -11.89 2.79
C THR A 406 -11.69 -12.48 2.01
N TYR A 407 -10.54 -12.69 2.66
CA TYR A 407 -9.40 -13.39 2.07
C TYR A 407 -9.77 -14.82 1.63
N LYS A 408 -10.36 -15.61 2.54
CA LYS A 408 -10.72 -17.01 2.27
C LYS A 408 -11.85 -17.15 1.25
N SER A 409 -12.82 -16.25 1.24
CA SER A 409 -13.87 -16.22 0.22
C SER A 409 -13.31 -15.89 -1.15
N GLY A 410 -12.33 -14.98 -1.24
CA GLY A 410 -11.66 -14.67 -2.50
C GLY A 410 -10.89 -15.88 -3.03
N GLU A 411 -10.12 -16.56 -2.17
CA GLU A 411 -9.40 -17.79 -2.50
C GLU A 411 -10.35 -18.89 -3.00
N LEU A 412 -11.48 -19.09 -2.30
CA LEU A 412 -12.50 -20.06 -2.68
C LEU A 412 -13.13 -19.73 -4.03
N ILE A 413 -13.48 -18.46 -4.28
CA ILE A 413 -14.08 -18.02 -5.53
C ILE A 413 -13.13 -18.20 -6.70
N VAL A 414 -11.84 -17.86 -6.54
CA VAL A 414 -10.85 -18.10 -7.59
C VAL A 414 -10.71 -19.61 -7.87
N LYS A 415 -10.69 -20.43 -6.81
CA LYS A 415 -10.60 -21.90 -6.95
C LYS A 415 -11.81 -22.53 -7.63
N CYS A 416 -13.03 -22.04 -7.35
CA CYS A 416 -14.27 -22.65 -7.86
C CYS A 416 -14.75 -22.04 -9.19
N LEU A 417 -14.56 -20.73 -9.39
CA LEU A 417 -15.13 -19.96 -10.51
C LEU A 417 -14.06 -19.30 -11.39
N GLY A 418 -12.78 -19.49 -11.08
CA GLY A 418 -11.65 -18.96 -11.83
C GLY A 418 -11.28 -17.51 -11.47
N ILE A 419 -10.09 -17.09 -11.94
CA ILE A 419 -9.50 -15.80 -11.58
C ILE A 419 -10.34 -14.59 -12.00
N LYS A 420 -11.03 -14.68 -13.14
CA LYS A 420 -11.90 -13.61 -13.66
C LYS A 420 -13.06 -13.31 -12.70
N ALA A 421 -13.65 -14.34 -12.09
CA ALA A 421 -14.72 -14.17 -11.12
C ALA A 421 -14.21 -13.53 -9.82
N GLY A 422 -13.03 -13.94 -9.35
CA GLY A 422 -12.37 -13.32 -8.19
C GLY A 422 -12.05 -11.84 -8.44
N ALA A 423 -11.57 -11.49 -9.63
CA ALA A 423 -11.29 -10.11 -10.04
C ALA A 423 -12.56 -9.27 -10.10
N ALA A 424 -13.63 -9.79 -10.70
CA ALA A 424 -14.91 -9.12 -10.75
C ALA A 424 -15.48 -8.85 -9.34
N LEU A 425 -15.33 -9.80 -8.40
CA LEU A 425 -15.72 -9.59 -7.02
C LEU A 425 -14.90 -8.47 -6.36
N CYS A 426 -13.58 -8.54 -6.42
CA CYS A 426 -12.70 -7.54 -5.78
C CYS A 426 -12.94 -6.15 -6.35
N HIS A 427 -13.00 -6.04 -7.68
CA HIS A 427 -13.31 -4.80 -8.39
C HIS A 427 -14.66 -4.23 -7.94
N ARG A 428 -15.70 -5.07 -7.84
CA ARG A 428 -17.04 -4.66 -7.45
C ARG A 428 -17.12 -4.16 -6.00
N VAL A 429 -16.46 -4.85 -5.06
CA VAL A 429 -16.41 -4.41 -3.66
C VAL A 429 -15.71 -3.05 -3.56
N LEU A 430 -14.56 -2.89 -4.20
CA LEU A 430 -13.79 -1.64 -4.16
C LEU A 430 -14.56 -0.49 -4.84
N SER A 431 -15.15 -0.73 -6.00
CA SER A 431 -15.97 0.26 -6.73
C SER A 431 -17.23 0.70 -5.98
N ASN A 432 -17.71 -0.11 -5.02
CA ASN A 432 -18.89 0.19 -4.21
C ASN A 432 -18.55 0.91 -2.90
N THR A 433 -17.26 1.09 -2.59
CA THR A 433 -16.76 1.83 -1.41
C THR A 433 -16.01 3.09 -1.85
N THR A 434 -16.02 4.13 -1.02
CA THR A 434 -15.52 5.47 -1.39
C THR A 434 -13.99 5.55 -1.44
N LEU A 435 -13.28 4.92 -0.50
CA LEU A 435 -11.82 4.99 -0.44
C LEU A 435 -11.15 3.68 -0.01
N SER A 436 -9.84 3.59 -0.25
CA SER A 436 -8.97 2.59 0.38
C SER A 436 -8.22 3.21 1.55
N PHE A 437 -8.05 2.45 2.62
CA PHE A 437 -7.35 2.90 3.82
C PHE A 437 -6.34 1.85 4.26
N SER A 438 -5.12 2.26 4.62
CA SER A 438 -4.18 1.37 5.31
C SER A 438 -3.22 2.10 6.23
N ASN A 439 -2.64 1.35 7.17
CA ASN A 439 -1.60 1.82 8.07
C ASN A 439 -0.50 0.77 8.18
N MET A 440 0.75 1.20 8.11
CA MET A 440 1.94 0.34 8.22
C MET A 440 2.91 0.87 9.26
N ILE A 441 3.49 -0.06 10.02
CA ILE A 441 4.50 0.23 11.03
C ILE A 441 5.87 0.07 10.38
N GLY A 442 6.68 1.12 10.44
CA GLY A 442 8.06 1.11 9.96
C GLY A 442 9.10 1.04 11.09
N PRO A 443 10.38 1.18 10.74
CA PRO A 443 11.49 1.21 11.70
C PRO A 443 11.34 2.30 12.77
N VAL A 444 11.83 2.01 13.99
CA VAL A 444 11.81 2.98 15.11
C VAL A 444 13.08 3.80 15.22
N GLU A 445 14.16 3.37 14.59
CA GLU A 445 15.41 4.11 14.47
C GLU A 445 15.66 4.58 13.04
N GLU A 446 16.65 5.46 12.89
CA GLU A 446 17.11 5.89 11.58
C GLU A 446 17.77 4.72 10.84
N VAL A 447 17.35 4.52 9.59
CA VAL A 447 17.89 3.48 8.71
C VAL A 447 18.52 4.13 7.48
N ALA A 448 19.54 3.48 6.93
CA ALA A 448 20.20 3.89 5.70
C ALA A 448 19.90 2.88 4.58
N PHE A 449 19.48 3.38 3.42
CA PHE A 449 19.34 2.64 2.17
C PHE A 449 20.65 2.70 1.40
N TYR A 450 21.46 1.64 1.48
CA TYR A 450 22.81 1.57 0.92
C TYR A 450 23.64 2.83 1.20
N ASP A 451 23.92 3.10 2.48
CA ASP A 451 24.63 4.28 2.99
C ASP A 451 23.90 5.64 2.84
N HIS A 452 22.67 5.69 2.34
CA HIS A 452 21.86 6.91 2.26
C HIS A 452 20.84 6.92 3.40
N PRO A 453 21.00 7.75 4.46
CA PRO A 453 20.02 7.85 5.53
C PRO A 453 18.64 8.15 4.97
N ILE A 454 17.63 7.38 5.36
CA ILE A 454 16.24 7.64 5.00
C ILE A 454 15.69 8.64 6.02
N VAL A 455 15.20 9.77 5.53
CA VAL A 455 14.57 10.81 6.38
C VAL A 455 13.05 10.67 6.46
N TYR A 456 12.42 10.06 5.45
CA TYR A 456 11.01 9.67 5.51
C TYR A 456 10.67 8.54 4.54
N LEU A 457 9.57 7.85 4.84
CA LEU A 457 8.93 6.84 3.98
C LEU A 457 7.48 7.25 3.71
N ALA A 458 7.10 7.33 2.44
CA ALA A 458 5.74 7.66 2.00
C ALA A 458 5.24 6.63 0.96
N PRO A 459 4.79 5.44 1.41
CA PRO A 459 4.26 4.43 0.51
C PRO A 459 2.80 4.71 0.13
N SER A 460 2.41 4.30 -1.07
CA SER A 460 1.02 4.27 -1.52
C SER A 460 0.80 3.23 -2.63
N VAL A 461 -0.43 3.12 -3.11
CA VAL A 461 -0.83 2.22 -4.19
C VAL A 461 -1.74 2.92 -5.21
N TYR A 462 -1.69 2.48 -6.46
CA TYR A 462 -2.60 2.91 -7.53
C TYR A 462 -3.05 1.71 -8.37
N GLY A 463 -4.02 1.92 -9.29
CA GLY A 463 -4.54 0.88 -10.19
C GLY A 463 -5.79 0.13 -9.70
N HIS A 464 -6.36 0.55 -8.57
CA HIS A 464 -7.63 0.04 -8.03
C HIS A 464 -8.78 1.06 -8.29
N PRO A 465 -10.06 0.63 -8.31
CA PRO A 465 -11.18 1.44 -8.81
C PRO A 465 -11.71 2.44 -7.78
N GLN A 466 -10.82 3.24 -7.19
CA GLN A 466 -11.17 4.30 -6.26
C GLN A 466 -10.39 5.57 -6.58
N ALA A 467 -11.01 6.73 -6.31
CA ALA A 467 -10.40 8.03 -6.53
C ALA A 467 -9.57 8.52 -5.35
N LEU A 468 -9.68 7.87 -4.19
CA LEU A 468 -9.00 8.25 -2.96
C LEU A 468 -8.42 7.03 -2.27
N THR A 469 -7.14 7.14 -1.91
CA THR A 469 -6.43 6.18 -1.06
C THR A 469 -5.72 6.94 0.05
N VAL A 470 -5.90 6.51 1.30
CA VAL A 470 -5.27 7.10 2.47
C VAL A 470 -4.34 6.07 3.12
N HIS A 471 -3.07 6.42 3.23
CA HIS A 471 -2.06 5.61 3.91
C HIS A 471 -1.43 6.36 5.07
N PHE A 472 -1.10 5.61 6.10
CA PHE A 472 -0.28 6.05 7.20
C PHE A 472 0.96 5.15 7.30
N GLN A 473 2.13 5.76 7.46
CA GLN A 473 3.39 5.04 7.64
C GLN A 473 4.15 5.66 8.80
N SER A 474 4.39 4.89 9.86
CA SER A 474 5.27 5.36 10.94
C SER A 474 6.73 5.13 10.58
N TYR A 475 7.59 6.08 10.94
CA TYR A 475 9.04 5.95 10.83
C TYR A 475 9.69 6.82 11.91
N MET A 476 10.57 6.23 12.73
CA MET A 476 11.10 6.89 13.93
C MET A 476 9.97 7.48 14.79
N ASN A 477 10.02 8.77 15.11
CA ASN A 477 8.97 9.50 15.84
C ASN A 477 8.01 10.27 14.93
N MET A 478 7.94 9.90 13.65
CA MET A 478 7.12 10.54 12.66
C MET A 478 5.99 9.61 12.20
N MET A 479 4.87 10.21 11.84
CA MET A 479 3.81 9.56 11.07
C MET A 479 3.67 10.29 9.74
N LYS A 480 3.95 9.59 8.64
CA LYS A 480 3.71 10.10 7.29
C LYS A 480 2.28 9.80 6.89
N MET A 481 1.50 10.85 6.69
CA MET A 481 0.18 10.79 6.07
C MET A 481 0.37 10.88 4.55
N VAL A 482 -0.12 9.91 3.80
CA VAL A 482 -0.01 9.87 2.34
C VAL A 482 -1.40 9.74 1.75
N VAL A 483 -1.70 10.60 0.77
CA VAL A 483 -2.99 10.61 0.08
C VAL A 483 -2.73 10.49 -1.40
N THR A 484 -3.36 9.49 -2.01
CA THR A 484 -3.33 9.27 -3.45
C THR A 484 -4.70 9.58 -4.02
N VAL A 485 -4.75 10.48 -5.00
CA VAL A 485 -6.01 10.97 -5.56
C VAL A 485 -6.04 10.97 -7.08
N ASP A 486 -7.24 10.91 -7.63
CA ASP A 486 -7.49 11.38 -8.99
C ASP A 486 -7.67 12.92 -8.99
N ASP A 487 -6.80 13.65 -9.68
CA ASP A 487 -6.83 15.12 -9.73
C ASP A 487 -8.13 15.68 -10.33
N LYS A 488 -8.85 14.92 -11.18
CA LYS A 488 -10.13 15.37 -11.75
C LYS A 488 -11.27 15.25 -10.74
N VAL A 489 -11.15 14.34 -9.77
CA VAL A 489 -12.16 14.12 -8.73
C VAL A 489 -11.84 14.98 -7.50
N ILE A 490 -10.58 15.00 -7.08
CA ILE A 490 -10.07 15.70 -5.89
C ILE A 490 -8.91 16.63 -6.32
N PRO A 491 -9.19 17.76 -6.99
CA PRO A 491 -8.16 18.69 -7.48
C PRO A 491 -7.30 19.36 -6.41
N ASP A 492 -7.73 19.37 -5.15
CA ASP A 492 -7.08 20.04 -4.01
C ASP A 492 -6.52 19.00 -3.01
N ALA A 493 -5.76 18.03 -3.51
CA ALA A 493 -5.15 16.95 -2.73
C ALA A 493 -4.38 17.43 -1.49
N ARG A 494 -3.57 18.50 -1.65
CA ARG A 494 -2.81 19.11 -0.54
C ARG A 494 -3.73 19.70 0.52
N GLN A 495 -4.88 20.27 0.13
CA GLN A 495 -5.86 20.82 1.06
C GLN A 495 -6.59 19.73 1.85
N LEU A 496 -6.89 18.58 1.23
CA LEU A 496 -7.42 17.41 1.92
C LEU A 496 -6.42 16.89 2.97
N LEU A 497 -5.13 16.88 2.61
CA LEU A 497 -4.06 16.50 3.53
C LEU A 497 -3.87 17.51 4.68
N ASP A 498 -4.00 18.82 4.39
CA ASP A 498 -4.07 19.87 5.42
C ASP A 498 -5.22 19.60 6.39
N ASP A 499 -6.39 19.21 5.88
CA ASP A 499 -7.55 18.92 6.71
C ASP A 499 -7.33 17.74 7.65
N PHE A 500 -6.56 16.71 7.26
CA PHE A 500 -6.16 15.64 8.17
C PHE A 500 -5.20 16.14 9.26
N ALA A 501 -4.16 16.88 8.88
CA ALA A 501 -3.18 17.40 9.83
C ALA A 501 -3.82 18.38 10.83
N GLU A 502 -4.66 19.30 10.35
CA GLU A 502 -5.38 20.27 11.19
C GLU A 502 -6.39 19.56 12.10
N SER A 503 -7.05 18.51 11.62
CA SER A 503 -7.95 17.71 12.47
C SER A 503 -7.20 17.04 13.62
N LEU A 504 -6.00 16.49 13.38
CA LEU A 504 -5.17 15.94 14.46
C LEU A 504 -4.80 17.02 15.49
N LYS A 505 -4.41 18.20 15.02
CA LYS A 505 -4.07 19.34 15.87
C LYS A 505 -5.25 19.75 16.76
N LEU A 506 -6.44 19.97 16.18
CA LEU A 506 -7.65 20.34 16.92
C LEU A 506 -8.08 19.27 17.93
N ILE A 507 -7.93 17.99 17.58
CA ILE A 507 -8.20 16.87 18.49
C ILE A 507 -7.19 16.88 19.65
N LYS A 508 -5.91 17.11 19.39
CA LYS A 508 -4.88 17.20 20.44
C LYS A 508 -5.13 18.39 21.38
N GLU A 509 -5.48 19.55 20.84
CA GLU A 509 -5.80 20.76 21.61
C GLU A 509 -7.05 20.59 22.50
N ALA A 510 -7.97 19.72 22.10
CA ALA A 510 -9.16 19.38 22.88
C ALA A 510 -8.91 18.37 24.03
N ILE A 511 -7.69 17.85 24.18
CA ILE A 511 -7.34 16.99 25.32
C ILE A 511 -7.43 17.82 26.60
N PRO A 512 -8.23 17.42 27.61
CA PRO A 512 -8.31 18.13 28.87
C PRO A 512 -6.92 18.21 29.51
N THR A 513 -6.45 19.43 29.80
CA THR A 513 -5.30 19.62 30.66
C THR A 513 -5.66 19.07 32.04
N LYS A 514 -4.80 18.21 32.60
CA LYS A 514 -5.00 17.78 33.98
C LYS A 514 -5.01 19.03 34.87
N PRO A 515 -6.02 19.23 35.72
CA PRO A 515 -6.01 20.32 36.70
C PRO A 515 -4.89 20.16 37.72
#